data_AF-A0A2X1MRV9-F1
#
_entry.id   AF-A0A2X1MRV9-F1
#
_cell.length_a   1.000
_cell.length_b   1.000
_cell.length_c   1.000
_cell.angle_alpha   90.00
_cell.angle_beta   90.00
_cell.angle_gamma   90.00
#
_symmetry.space_group_name_H-M   'P 1'
#
loop_
_entity.id
_entity.type
_entity.pdbx_description
1 polymer ?
#
loop_
_entity_poly.entity_id
_entity_poly.type
_entity_poly.pdbx_seq_one_letter_code
_entity_poly.pdbx_strand_id
1 'polypeptide(L)'
;MKSKKVRRIYGVLERQFRNYYKEAARLKGNTGENLLALLEGRLDNVVYRMGFGATRAEARQLVSHKAIMVNGRVVNIASYQVSPNDVVSIRGESEEAVSRESRSGAG
;
A
#
# COMPACT_ATOMS: atom_id res chain seq x y z
N MET A 1 -5.97 20.50 12.89
CA MET A 1 -6.62 19.55 11.94
C MET A 1 -6.64 18.14 12.55
N LYS A 2 -7.77 17.67 13.09
CA LYS A 2 -7.88 16.36 13.79
C LYS A 2 -8.65 15.35 12.96
N SER A 3 -8.05 14.80 11.90
CA SER A 3 -8.68 13.69 11.16
C SER A 3 -8.47 12.35 11.88
N LYS A 4 -9.26 12.09 12.93
CA LYS A 4 -9.26 10.79 13.63
C LYS A 4 -9.73 9.65 12.72
N LYS A 5 -10.61 9.96 11.76
CA LYS A 5 -11.25 8.99 10.86
C LYS A 5 -10.24 8.40 9.87
N VAL A 6 -9.47 9.24 9.16
CA VAL A 6 -8.43 8.80 8.21
C VAL A 6 -7.38 7.95 8.93
N ARG A 7 -6.92 8.40 10.10
CA ARG A 7 -5.95 7.67 10.90
C ARG A 7 -6.41 6.25 11.25
N ARG A 8 -7.69 6.09 11.61
CA ARG A 8 -8.28 4.79 11.95
C ARG A 8 -8.46 3.90 10.73
N ILE A 9 -8.87 4.47 9.59
CA ILE A 9 -9.05 3.71 8.34
C ILE A 9 -7.73 3.10 7.86
N TYR A 10 -6.66 3.90 7.82
CA TYR A 10 -5.36 3.45 7.33
C TYR A 10 -4.47 2.80 8.42
N GLY A 11 -4.97 2.65 9.64
CA GLY A 11 -4.22 2.00 10.74
C GLY A 11 -2.91 2.71 11.11
N VAL A 12 -2.83 4.02 10.95
CA VAL A 12 -1.58 4.79 11.11
C VAL A 12 -1.50 5.38 12.52
N LEU A 13 -0.31 5.47 13.11
CA LEU A 13 -0.12 6.17 14.38
C LEU A 13 -0.13 7.68 14.17
N GLU A 14 -0.47 8.45 15.21
CA GLU A 14 -0.58 9.91 15.10
C GLU A 14 0.76 10.57 14.73
N ARG A 15 1.87 10.06 15.26
CA ARG A 15 3.22 10.50 14.92
C ARG A 15 3.54 10.25 13.44
N GLN A 16 3.20 9.07 12.92
CA GLN A 16 3.41 8.73 11.51
C GLN A 16 2.51 9.58 10.60
N PHE A 17 1.25 9.78 10.97
CA PHE A 17 0.32 10.64 10.23
C PHE A 17 0.85 12.08 10.13
N ARG A 18 1.41 12.63 11.21
CA ARG A 18 2.07 13.94 11.18
C ARG A 18 3.24 13.99 10.19
N ASN A 19 4.02 12.92 10.09
CA ASN A 19 5.12 12.85 9.12
C ASN A 19 4.60 12.83 7.68
N TYR A 20 3.56 12.03 7.39
CA TYR A 20 2.93 12.04 6.06
C TYR A 20 2.33 13.39 5.72
N TYR A 21 1.70 14.07 6.67
CA TYR A 21 1.16 15.42 6.44
C TYR A 21 2.26 16.44 6.13
N LYS A 22 3.36 16.41 6.90
CA LYS A 22 4.52 17.27 6.65
C LYS A 22 5.08 17.05 5.25
N GLU A 23 5.16 15.79 4.83
CA GLU A 23 5.70 15.45 3.53
C GLU A 23 4.74 15.80 2.40
N ALA A 24 3.45 15.55 2.57
CA ALA A 24 2.40 15.99 1.65
C ALA A 24 2.39 17.52 1.44
N ALA A 25 2.65 18.29 2.51
CA ALA A 25 2.72 19.75 2.47
C ALA A 25 4.01 20.27 1.80
N ARG A 26 5.05 19.42 1.71
CA ARG A 26 6.31 19.74 1.01
C ARG A 26 6.21 19.49 -0.49
N LEU A 27 5.35 18.57 -0.90
CA LEU A 27 5.07 18.28 -2.31
C LEU A 27 4.28 19.42 -2.95
N LYS A 28 4.55 19.70 -4.23
CA LYS A 28 3.78 20.67 -5.01
C LYS A 28 2.34 20.16 -5.19
N GLY A 29 1.37 21.08 -5.23
CA GLY A 29 -0.05 20.76 -5.44
C GLY A 29 -0.88 20.77 -4.16
N ASN A 30 -2.01 20.07 -4.17
CA ASN A 30 -2.94 20.04 -3.04
C ASN A 30 -2.44 19.09 -1.94
N THR A 31 -2.15 19.64 -0.76
CA THR A 31 -1.70 18.87 0.42
C THR A 31 -2.63 17.71 0.80
N GLY A 32 -3.94 17.88 0.63
CA GLY A 32 -4.93 16.84 0.93
C GLY A 32 -4.82 15.66 -0.03
N GLU A 33 -4.71 15.93 -1.32
CA GLU A 33 -4.52 14.91 -2.36
C GLU A 33 -3.17 14.21 -2.21
N ASN A 34 -2.10 14.98 -1.97
CA ASN A 34 -0.77 14.44 -1.71
C ASN A 34 -0.74 13.54 -0.47
N LEU A 35 -1.45 13.91 0.60
CA LEU A 35 -1.57 13.09 1.80
C LEU A 35 -2.30 11.78 1.51
N LEU A 36 -3.41 11.83 0.76
CA LEU A 36 -4.13 10.63 0.38
C LEU A 36 -3.27 9.73 -0.51
N ALA A 37 -2.55 10.28 -1.48
CA ALA A 37 -1.63 9.54 -2.33
C ALA A 37 -0.53 8.82 -1.51
N LEU A 38 0.09 9.49 -0.54
CA LEU A 38 1.10 8.89 0.35
C LEU A 38 0.52 7.77 1.24
N LEU A 39 -0.75 7.89 1.65
CA LEU A 39 -1.42 6.87 2.45
C LEU A 39 -1.84 5.67 1.60
N GLU A 40 -2.35 5.91 0.40
CA GLU A 40 -2.79 4.89 -0.56
C GLU A 40 -1.60 4.10 -1.12
N GLY A 41 -0.46 4.76 -1.33
CA GLY A 41 0.77 4.16 -1.83
C GLY A 41 1.55 3.31 -0.82
N ARG A 42 1.06 3.15 0.41
CA ARG A 42 1.71 2.26 1.39
C ARG A 42 1.56 0.81 0.99
N LEU A 43 2.62 0.03 1.17
CA LEU A 43 2.64 -1.39 0.81
C LEU A 43 1.54 -2.19 1.52
N ASP A 44 1.26 -1.95 2.81
CA ASP A 44 0.16 -2.63 3.49
C ASP A 44 -1.21 -2.32 2.89
N ASN A 45 -1.42 -1.10 2.43
CA ASN A 45 -2.65 -0.71 1.75
C ASN A 45 -2.73 -1.28 0.32
N VAL A 46 -1.63 -1.29 -0.42
CA VAL A 46 -1.54 -1.89 -1.76
C VAL A 46 -1.83 -3.39 -1.70
N VAL A 47 -1.21 -4.11 -0.77
CA VAL A 47 -1.43 -5.55 -0.54
C VAL A 47 -2.89 -5.84 -0.17
N TYR A 48 -3.50 -5.01 0.67
CA TYR A 48 -4.93 -5.10 0.98
C TYR A 48 -5.81 -4.86 -0.27
N ARG A 49 -5.49 -3.85 -1.08
CA ARG A 49 -6.24 -3.50 -2.30
C ARG A 49 -6.10 -4.55 -3.40
N MET A 50 -4.97 -5.27 -3.45
CA MET A 50 -4.73 -6.41 -4.34
C MET A 50 -5.49 -7.68 -3.91
N GLY A 51 -6.09 -7.69 -2.72
CA GLY A 51 -6.85 -8.84 -2.21
C GLY A 51 -5.99 -9.93 -1.59
N PHE A 52 -4.71 -9.69 -1.32
CA PHE A 52 -3.83 -10.67 -0.67
C PHE A 52 -4.15 -10.87 0.82
N GLY A 53 -4.83 -9.92 1.47
CA GLY A 53 -5.38 -10.07 2.81
C GLY A 53 -6.83 -9.61 2.87
N ALA A 54 -7.68 -10.33 3.61
CA ALA A 54 -9.09 -10.01 3.78
C ALA A 54 -9.30 -8.75 4.63
N THR A 55 -8.33 -8.41 5.48
CA THR A 55 -8.35 -7.17 6.28
C THR A 55 -7.05 -6.38 6.16
N ARG A 56 -7.09 -5.09 6.46
CA ARG A 56 -5.88 -4.24 6.52
C ARG A 56 -4.86 -4.74 7.54
N ALA A 57 -5.32 -5.29 8.65
CA ALA A 57 -4.46 -5.85 9.69
C ALA A 57 -3.73 -7.11 9.19
N GLU A 58 -4.44 -7.98 8.48
CA GLU A 58 -3.89 -9.17 7.85
C GLU A 58 -2.89 -8.82 6.74
N ALA A 59 -3.22 -7.89 5.84
CA ALA A 59 -2.29 -7.40 4.82
C ALA A 59 -0.99 -6.86 5.44
N ARG A 60 -1.11 -6.12 6.55
CA ARG A 60 0.04 -5.64 7.32
C ARG A 60 0.87 -6.78 7.94
N GLN A 61 0.22 -7.83 8.45
CA GLN A 61 0.89 -9.02 8.96
C GLN A 61 1.65 -9.74 7.85
N LEU A 62 1.04 -9.93 6.68
CA LEU A 62 1.69 -10.55 5.51
C LEU A 62 2.99 -9.83 5.14
N VAL A 63 2.94 -8.50 5.05
CA VAL A 63 4.15 -7.69 4.85
C VAL A 63 5.16 -7.95 5.97
N SER A 64 4.75 -7.76 7.24
CA SER A 64 5.66 -7.88 8.40
C SER A 64 6.29 -9.27 8.52
N HIS A 65 5.60 -10.32 8.08
CA HIS A 65 6.04 -11.72 8.11
C HIS A 65 6.86 -12.12 6.88
N LYS A 66 7.34 -11.16 6.07
CA LYS A 66 8.19 -11.41 4.89
C LYS A 66 7.50 -12.27 3.81
N ALA A 67 6.17 -12.17 3.71
CA ALA A 67 5.39 -12.87 2.70
C ALA A 67 5.25 -12.07 1.40
N ILE A 68 5.64 -10.79 1.38
CA ILE A 68 5.51 -9.90 0.22
C ILE A 68 6.87 -9.58 -0.39
N MET A 69 6.92 -9.55 -1.71
CA MET A 69 8.06 -9.15 -2.52
C MET A 69 7.70 -7.94 -3.37
N VAL A 70 8.65 -7.01 -3.51
CA VAL A 70 8.56 -5.87 -4.42
C VAL A 70 9.77 -5.93 -5.34
N ASN A 71 9.56 -5.95 -6.65
CA ASN A 71 10.61 -6.08 -7.67
C ASN A 71 11.55 -7.27 -7.40
N GLY A 72 10.99 -8.42 -7.01
CA GLY A 72 11.75 -9.63 -6.73
C GLY A 72 12.53 -9.63 -5.40
N ARG A 73 12.36 -8.62 -4.54
CA ARG A 73 13.01 -8.54 -3.23
C ARG A 73 11.98 -8.59 -2.11
N VAL A 74 12.28 -9.34 -1.05
CA VAL A 74 11.41 -9.41 0.14
C VAL A 74 11.36 -8.05 0.83
N VAL A 75 10.16 -7.50 0.99
CA VAL A 75 9.92 -6.25 1.72
C VAL A 75 9.01 -6.52 2.90
N ASN A 76 9.49 -6.19 4.10
CA ASN A 76 8.75 -6.40 5.35
C ASN A 76 8.34 -5.11 6.06
N ILE A 77 8.41 -3.98 5.36
CA ILE A 77 8.08 -2.66 5.90
C ILE A 77 6.70 -2.28 5.38
N ALA A 78 5.68 -2.38 6.22
CA ALA A 78 4.30 -2.04 5.87
C ALA A 78 4.12 -0.59 5.38
N SER A 79 4.93 0.34 5.87
CA SER A 79 4.93 1.75 5.45
C SER A 79 5.77 2.04 4.20
N TYR A 80 6.34 1.02 3.55
CA TYR A 80 7.05 1.17 2.28
C TYR A 80 6.16 1.87 1.26
N GLN A 81 6.73 2.83 0.52
CA GLN A 81 6.01 3.57 -0.52
C GLN A 81 6.22 2.86 -1.85
N VAL A 82 5.13 2.33 -2.39
CA VAL A 82 5.11 1.69 -3.69
C VAL A 82 5.11 2.77 -4.75
N SER A 83 6.05 2.67 -5.69
CA SER A 83 6.15 3.58 -6.81
C SER A 83 5.37 3.04 -8.01
N PRO A 84 4.94 3.91 -8.94
CA PRO A 84 4.46 3.45 -10.24
C PRO A 84 5.52 2.53 -10.89
N ASN A 85 5.06 1.41 -11.46
CA ASN A 85 5.86 0.33 -12.05
C ASN A 85 6.52 -0.66 -11.08
N ASP A 86 6.33 -0.52 -9.77
CA ASP A 86 6.75 -1.57 -8.83
C ASP A 86 5.89 -2.83 -9.00
N VAL A 87 6.55 -3.98 -9.12
CA VAL A 87 5.88 -5.29 -9.19
C VAL A 87 5.78 -5.87 -7.78
N VAL A 88 4.56 -5.95 -7.25
CA VAL A 88 4.27 -6.56 -5.94
C VAL A 88 3.79 -7.99 -6.13
N SER A 89 4.40 -8.94 -5.42
CA SER A 89 4.05 -10.36 -5.48
C SER A 89 4.15 -11.03 -4.10
N ILE A 90 3.57 -12.23 -3.97
CA ILE A 90 3.71 -13.06 -2.77
C ILE A 90 4.95 -13.94 -2.89
N ARG A 91 5.71 -14.04 -1.80
CA ARG A 91 6.89 -14.89 -1.69
C ARG A 91 6.47 -16.36 -1.81
N GLY A 92 6.95 -17.03 -2.87
CA GLY A 92 6.63 -18.43 -3.17
C GLY A 92 5.62 -18.62 -4.29
N GLU A 93 4.92 -17.56 -4.73
CA GLU A 93 4.09 -17.55 -5.95
C GLU A 93 4.85 -16.97 -7.16
N SER A 94 6.16 -16.83 -7.05
CA SER A 94 7.05 -16.32 -8.10
C SER A 94 7.13 -17.30 -9.27
N GLU A 95 6.05 -17.39 -10.05
CA GLU A 95 6.02 -17.62 -11.50
C GLU A 95 4.63 -17.52 -12.16
N GLU A 96 3.49 -17.48 -11.45
CA GLU A 96 2.16 -17.58 -12.10
C GLU A 96 1.20 -16.37 -11.97
N ALA A 97 1.54 -15.34 -11.22
CA ALA A 97 0.58 -14.27 -10.89
C ALA A 97 0.50 -13.10 -11.91
N VAL A 98 0.58 -13.40 -13.23
CA VAL A 98 0.16 -12.46 -14.29
C VAL A 98 -0.63 -13.24 -15.35
N SER A 99 -1.83 -13.70 -15.02
CA SER A 99 -2.78 -14.24 -16.02
C SER A 99 -4.27 -14.03 -15.67
N ARG A 100 -4.63 -13.11 -14.76
CA ARG A 100 -6.05 -12.91 -14.38
C ARG A 100 -6.76 -11.68 -14.90
N GLU A 101 -6.18 -10.93 -15.84
CA GLU A 101 -6.94 -9.95 -16.64
C GLU A 101 -6.79 -10.23 -18.14
N SER A 102 -7.44 -11.29 -18.59
CA SER A 102 -7.80 -11.51 -20.01
C SER A 102 -9.06 -12.36 -20.08
N ARG A 103 -10.14 -11.89 -19.47
CA ARG A 103 -11.49 -12.40 -19.75
C ARG A 103 -12.57 -11.41 -19.28
N SER A 104 -12.93 -10.47 -20.15
CA SER A 104 -14.31 -10.11 -20.51
C SER A 104 -14.34 -8.72 -21.15
N GLY A 105 -14.85 -8.66 -22.37
CA GLY A 105 -14.98 -7.42 -23.13
C GLY A 105 -14.98 -7.60 -24.65
N ALA A 106 -15.48 -8.73 -25.16
CA ALA A 106 -16.02 -8.80 -26.51
C ALA A 106 -17.52 -8.50 -26.41
N GLY A 107 -17.99 -7.53 -27.18
CA GLY A 107 -19.38 -7.08 -27.24
C GLY A 107 -19.45 -5.79 -28.03
#